data_AF-A0A939H6H4-F1
#
_entry.id   AF-A0A939H6H4-F1
#
_cell.length_a   1.000
_cell.length_b   1.000
_cell.length_c   1.000
_cell.angle_alpha   90.00
_cell.angle_beta   90.00
_cell.angle_gamma   90.00
#
_symmetry.space_group_name_H-M   'P 1'
#
loop_
_entity.id
_entity.type
_entity.pdbx_description
1 polymer ?
#
loop_
_entity_poly.entity_id
_entity_poly.type
_entity_poly.pdbx_seq_one_letter_code
_entity_poly.pdbx_strand_id
1 'polypeptide(L)'
;SLFEASTVAQIAQLFVALTEQVLASPDVPLAQLSLPVHSESQGKGVDFSYDNVLSLFQSSVERHGNAIAVTDGDNSLCYEALDARATALAGQLQAHGVSHGDCVGILAERSCDFVVGILAVLKSGGMYLPLDSKQPAQRMQFQLIDSAAKVVLTTVETSVMMSALQAEQRASYTHLELELVEGLMRDNTDSAHNEKVSVNTSPKSINHPYTPVSIHPSQGAYIIYTSGTTGQPKGVVVTHRGLSN
;
A
#
# COMPACT_ATOMS: atom_id res chain seq x y z
N SER A 1 21.30 45.90 5.60
CA SER A 1 20.12 45.87 6.48
C SER A 1 19.73 44.40 6.69
N LEU A 2 19.29 44.02 7.90
CA LEU A 2 18.82 42.64 8.18
C LEU A 2 17.42 42.35 7.63
N PHE A 3 16.64 43.40 7.31
CA PHE A 3 15.28 43.28 6.77
C PHE A 3 15.06 44.24 5.61
N GLU A 4 14.18 43.84 4.70
CA GLU A 4 13.62 44.70 3.67
C GLU A 4 12.54 45.63 4.26
N ALA A 5 12.36 46.81 3.66
CA ALA A 5 11.37 47.78 4.11
C ALA A 5 9.93 47.24 4.05
N SER A 6 9.64 46.39 3.05
CA SER A 6 8.37 45.66 2.89
C SER A 6 8.07 44.76 4.09
N THR A 7 9.07 44.00 4.55
CA THR A 7 8.95 43.12 5.72
C THR A 7 8.70 43.92 7.00
N VAL A 8 9.41 45.03 7.19
CA VAL A 8 9.21 45.91 8.36
C VAL A 8 7.80 46.50 8.37
N ALA A 9 7.29 46.93 7.20
CA ALA A 9 5.94 47.45 7.07
C ALA A 9 4.87 46.38 7.38
N GLN A 10 5.06 45.14 6.93
CA GLN A 10 4.17 44.02 7.25
C GLN A 10 4.17 43.69 8.75
N ILE A 11 5.34 43.65 9.39
CA ILE A 11 5.45 43.41 10.84
C ILE A 11 4.73 44.51 11.62
N ALA A 12 4.85 45.78 11.21
CA ALA A 12 4.14 46.89 11.84
C ALA A 12 2.61 46.76 11.72
N GLN A 13 2.10 46.36 10.54
CA GLN A 13 0.67 46.12 10.34
C GLN A 13 0.15 44.96 11.19
N LEU A 14 0.90 43.87 11.29
CA LEU A 14 0.58 42.74 12.16
C LEU A 14 0.53 43.15 13.64
N PHE A 15 1.48 43.97 14.08
CA PHE A 15 1.51 44.46 15.45
C PHE A 15 0.29 45.32 15.80
N VAL A 16 -0.12 46.22 14.91
CA VAL A 16 -1.32 47.04 15.10
C VAL A 16 -2.57 46.15 15.19
N ALA A 17 -2.76 45.23 14.24
CA ALA A 17 -3.93 44.36 14.21
C ALA A 17 -4.03 43.42 15.42
N LEU A 18 -2.89 42.94 15.94
CA LEU A 18 -2.86 42.15 17.17
C LEU A 18 -3.25 43.02 18.38
N THR A 19 -2.74 44.25 18.44
CA THR A 19 -3.05 45.18 19.54
C THR A 19 -4.54 45.54 19.56
N GLU A 20 -5.15 45.75 18.40
CA GLU A 20 -6.59 45.99 18.28
C GLU A 20 -7.41 44.80 18.79
N GLN A 21 -7.01 43.56 18.49
CA GLN A 21 -7.71 42.37 18.99
C GLN A 21 -7.57 42.19 20.51
N VAL A 22 -6.38 42.43 21.06
CA VAL A 22 -6.16 42.40 22.52
C VAL A 22 -7.03 43.45 23.23
N LEU A 23 -7.11 44.65 22.67
CA LEU A 23 -7.92 45.73 23.25
C LEU A 23 -9.43 45.45 23.16
N ALA A 24 -9.88 44.84 22.07
CA ALA A 24 -11.29 44.50 21.88
C ALA A 24 -11.74 43.29 22.73
N SER A 25 -10.82 42.42 23.14
CA SER A 25 -11.14 41.19 23.87
C SER A 25 -10.02 40.80 24.85
N PRO A 26 -9.87 41.55 25.97
CA PRO A 26 -8.72 41.45 26.87
C PRO A 26 -8.65 40.14 27.67
N ASP A 27 -9.79 39.44 27.82
CA ASP A 27 -9.87 38.18 28.56
C ASP A 27 -9.65 36.93 27.68
N VAL A 28 -9.48 37.11 26.37
CA VAL A 28 -9.23 35.99 25.44
C VAL A 28 -7.77 35.52 25.58
N PRO A 29 -7.52 34.21 25.71
CA PRO A 29 -6.16 33.68 25.72
C PRO A 29 -5.39 34.08 24.47
N LEU A 30 -4.16 34.56 24.62
CA LEU A 30 -3.31 35.03 23.50
C LEU A 30 -3.20 34.00 22.37
N ALA A 31 -3.26 32.70 22.68
CA ALA A 31 -3.21 31.60 21.70
C ALA A 31 -4.41 31.57 20.71
N GLN A 32 -5.48 32.31 20.99
CA GLN A 32 -6.68 32.39 20.15
C GLN A 32 -6.73 33.65 19.27
N LEU A 33 -5.77 34.57 19.44
CA LEU A 33 -5.67 35.76 18.61
C LEU A 33 -5.08 35.40 17.24
N SER A 34 -5.66 35.96 16.18
CA SER A 34 -5.27 35.64 14.81
C SER A 34 -4.35 36.73 14.26
N LEU A 35 -3.20 36.34 13.70
CA LEU A 35 -2.41 37.25 12.89
C LEU A 35 -3.09 37.34 11.51
N PRO A 36 -3.48 38.54 11.04
CA PRO A 36 -3.98 38.71 9.69
C PRO A 36 -2.80 38.60 8.72
N VAL A 37 -2.36 37.37 8.48
CA VAL A 37 -1.46 37.07 7.38
C VAL A 37 -2.30 37.25 6.12
N HIS A 38 -1.76 37.97 5.12
CA HIS A 38 -2.35 38.05 3.78
C HIS A 38 -2.87 36.68 3.41
N SER A 39 -4.16 36.62 3.09
CA SER A 39 -4.88 35.42 2.69
C SER A 39 -3.92 34.51 1.92
N GLU A 40 -3.39 33.48 2.58
CA GLU A 40 -2.92 32.31 1.86
C GLU A 40 -4.11 31.99 0.98
N SER A 41 -3.93 32.15 -0.33
CA SER A 41 -4.93 31.76 -1.30
C SER A 41 -5.32 30.35 -0.89
N GLN A 42 -6.51 30.20 -0.29
CA GLN A 42 -7.06 28.89 -0.01
C GLN A 42 -6.97 28.22 -1.35
N GLY A 43 -6.02 27.28 -1.49
CA GLY A 43 -5.72 26.68 -2.76
C GLY A 43 -7.05 26.24 -3.30
N LYS A 44 -7.47 26.80 -4.45
CA LYS A 44 -8.73 26.42 -5.09
C LYS A 44 -8.70 24.91 -5.07
N GLY A 45 -9.59 24.28 -4.30
CA GLY A 45 -9.68 22.84 -4.24
C GLY A 45 -9.90 22.40 -5.67
N VAL A 46 -8.83 21.92 -6.31
CA VAL A 46 -8.92 21.39 -7.65
C VAL A 46 -9.68 20.11 -7.45
N ASP A 47 -10.91 20.06 -7.97
CA ASP A 47 -11.76 18.89 -7.93
C ASP A 47 -11.16 17.87 -8.92
N PHE A 48 -10.14 17.16 -8.47
CA PHE A 48 -9.58 16.06 -9.23
C PHE A 48 -10.61 14.93 -9.18
N SER A 49 -10.98 14.41 -10.35
CA SER A 49 -11.61 13.09 -10.44
C SER A 49 -10.56 12.08 -10.00
N TYR A 50 -10.60 11.71 -8.71
CA TYR A 50 -9.63 10.77 -8.15
C TYR A 50 -9.96 9.37 -8.61
N ASP A 51 -9.31 8.94 -9.68
CA ASP A 51 -9.25 7.53 -10.02
C ASP A 51 -8.52 6.78 -8.89
N ASN A 52 -8.99 5.57 -8.58
CA ASN A 52 -8.23 4.70 -7.69
C ASN A 52 -6.98 4.19 -8.42
N VAL A 53 -5.94 3.83 -7.66
CA VAL A 53 -4.67 3.30 -8.22
C VAL A 53 -4.86 2.15 -9.20
N LEU A 54 -5.86 1.28 -9.01
CA LEU A 54 -6.11 0.17 -9.92
C LEU A 54 -6.66 0.63 -11.27
N SER A 55 -7.49 1.66 -11.31
CA SER A 55 -7.97 2.26 -12.56
C SER A 55 -6.82 2.85 -13.38
N LEU A 56 -5.86 3.52 -12.71
CA LEU A 56 -4.65 4.04 -13.36
C LEU A 56 -3.74 2.91 -13.87
N PHE A 57 -3.60 1.84 -13.08
CA PHE A 57 -2.87 0.64 -13.48
C PHE A 57 -3.52 -0.04 -14.70
N GLN A 58 -4.85 -0.23 -14.67
CA GLN A 58 -5.59 -0.86 -15.77
C GLN A 58 -5.44 -0.06 -17.09
N SER A 59 -5.52 1.27 -17.00
CA SER A 59 -5.27 2.16 -18.14
C SER A 59 -3.85 2.03 -18.70
N SER A 60 -2.89 1.60 -17.89
CA SER A 60 -1.51 1.35 -18.32
C SER A 60 -1.37 -0.02 -18.98
N VAL A 61 -2.06 -1.05 -18.45
CA VAL A 61 -2.14 -2.38 -19.06
C VAL A 61 -2.74 -2.31 -20.47
N GLU A 62 -3.84 -1.57 -20.64
CA GLU A 62 -4.49 -1.42 -21.95
C GLU A 62 -3.62 -0.71 -22.99
N ARG A 63 -2.83 0.28 -22.57
CA ARG A 63 -1.97 1.07 -23.49
C ARG A 63 -0.61 0.43 -23.74
N HIS A 64 -0.08 -0.31 -22.77
CA HIS A 64 1.31 -0.73 -22.73
C HIS A 64 1.49 -2.19 -22.30
N GLY A 65 0.52 -3.07 -22.58
CA GLY A 65 0.49 -4.47 -22.13
C GLY A 65 1.81 -5.23 -22.29
N ASN A 66 2.47 -5.11 -23.45
CA ASN A 66 3.73 -5.78 -23.76
C ASN A 66 4.99 -5.07 -23.22
N ALA A 67 4.87 -3.86 -22.68
CA ALA A 67 6.01 -3.13 -22.12
C ALA A 67 6.36 -3.68 -20.74
N ILE A 68 7.65 -3.71 -20.40
CA ILE A 68 8.13 -4.13 -19.08
C ILE A 68 7.61 -3.17 -18.01
N ALA A 69 6.90 -3.70 -17.02
CA ALA A 69 6.30 -2.96 -15.91
C ALA A 69 7.15 -3.03 -14.64
N VAL A 70 7.75 -4.19 -14.36
CA VAL A 70 8.58 -4.44 -13.17
C VAL A 70 9.73 -5.38 -13.51
N THR A 71 10.88 -5.13 -12.87
CA THR A 71 12.09 -5.95 -12.98
C THR A 71 12.70 -6.17 -11.60
N ASP A 72 13.22 -7.37 -11.37
CA ASP A 72 14.00 -7.72 -10.17
C ASP A 72 15.11 -8.72 -10.57
N GLY A 73 16.35 -8.24 -10.64
CA GLY A 73 17.47 -8.99 -11.20
C GLY A 73 17.18 -9.40 -12.64
N ASP A 74 17.22 -10.71 -12.91
CA ASP A 74 16.94 -11.30 -14.22
C ASP A 74 15.44 -11.52 -14.48
N ASN A 75 14.59 -11.33 -13.46
CA ASN A 75 13.14 -11.46 -13.60
C ASN A 75 12.54 -10.15 -14.12
N SER A 76 11.62 -10.26 -15.07
CA SER A 76 10.85 -9.12 -15.56
C SER A 76 9.41 -9.54 -15.88
N LEU A 77 8.47 -8.63 -15.64
CA LEU A 77 7.08 -8.80 -16.03
C LEU A 77 6.64 -7.60 -16.87
N CYS A 78 6.03 -7.88 -18.02
CA CYS A 78 5.28 -6.86 -18.73
C CYS A 78 3.97 -6.54 -18.00
N TYR A 79 3.33 -5.43 -18.36
CA TYR A 79 2.06 -5.01 -17.74
C TYR A 79 0.98 -6.09 -17.83
N GLU A 80 0.85 -6.78 -18.96
CA GLU A 80 -0.14 -7.84 -19.16
C GLU A 80 0.14 -9.06 -18.26
N ALA A 81 1.39 -9.50 -18.17
CA ALA A 81 1.77 -10.62 -17.31
C ALA A 81 1.62 -10.28 -15.81
N LEU A 82 1.96 -9.04 -15.43
CA LEU A 82 1.78 -8.54 -14.07
C LEU A 82 0.30 -8.51 -13.69
N ASP A 83 -0.56 -7.99 -14.57
CA ASP A 83 -2.00 -7.91 -14.35
C ASP A 83 -2.65 -9.29 -14.24
N ALA A 84 -2.27 -10.21 -15.13
CA ALA A 84 -2.77 -11.58 -15.12
C ALA A 84 -2.41 -12.32 -13.82
N ARG A 85 -1.14 -12.22 -13.37
CA ARG A 85 -0.70 -12.82 -12.10
C ARG A 85 -1.40 -12.20 -10.90
N ALA A 86 -1.50 -10.87 -10.83
CA ALA A 86 -2.19 -10.19 -9.75
C ALA A 86 -3.68 -10.54 -9.71
N THR A 87 -4.32 -10.68 -10.86
CA THR A 87 -5.74 -11.06 -10.98
C THR A 87 -5.97 -12.51 -10.53
N ALA A 88 -5.11 -13.44 -10.91
CA ALA A 88 -5.19 -14.83 -10.44
C ALA A 88 -5.06 -14.92 -8.91
N LEU A 89 -4.06 -14.25 -8.34
CA LEU A 89 -3.87 -14.20 -6.89
C LEU A 89 -5.03 -13.48 -6.18
N ALA A 90 -5.61 -12.43 -6.77
CA ALA A 90 -6.80 -11.77 -6.22
C ALA A 90 -8.00 -12.73 -6.12
N GLY A 91 -8.20 -13.60 -7.12
CA GLY A 91 -9.20 -14.66 -7.07
C GLY A 91 -8.96 -15.65 -5.93
N GLN A 92 -7.70 -16.03 -5.70
CA GLN A 92 -7.35 -16.87 -4.55
C GLN A 92 -7.60 -16.17 -3.20
N LEU A 93 -7.28 -14.88 -3.08
CA LEU A 93 -7.57 -14.09 -1.88
C LEU A 93 -9.09 -14.02 -1.61
N GLN A 94 -9.91 -13.82 -2.65
CA GLN A 94 -11.37 -13.85 -2.55
C GLN A 94 -11.89 -15.24 -2.12
N ALA A 95 -11.28 -16.32 -2.61
CA ALA A 95 -11.63 -17.68 -2.18
C ALA A 95 -11.35 -17.93 -0.68
N HIS A 96 -10.35 -17.23 -0.13
CA HIS A 96 -10.03 -17.22 1.30
C HIS A 96 -10.81 -16.14 2.08
N GLY A 97 -11.82 -15.54 1.44
CA GLY A 97 -12.77 -14.63 2.06
C GLY A 97 -12.26 -13.20 2.20
N VAL A 98 -11.17 -12.81 1.56
CA VAL A 98 -10.72 -11.40 1.53
C VAL A 98 -11.74 -10.55 0.78
N SER A 99 -12.13 -9.44 1.39
CA SER A 99 -13.14 -8.49 0.93
C SER A 99 -12.78 -7.06 1.33
N HIS A 100 -13.66 -6.10 1.04
CA HIS A 100 -13.44 -4.68 1.33
C HIS A 100 -13.03 -4.43 2.80
N GLY A 101 -11.87 -3.81 2.97
CA GLY A 101 -11.35 -3.42 4.29
C GLY A 101 -10.70 -4.54 5.10
N ASP A 102 -10.64 -5.77 4.57
CA ASP A 102 -9.81 -6.82 5.18
C ASP A 102 -8.32 -6.49 5.01
N CYS A 103 -7.52 -6.81 6.03
CA CYS A 103 -6.06 -6.66 5.98
C CYS A 103 -5.40 -7.96 5.49
N VAL A 104 -4.45 -7.84 4.57
CA VAL A 104 -3.60 -8.95 4.11
C VAL A 104 -2.13 -8.61 4.37
N GLY A 105 -1.47 -9.40 5.21
CA GLY A 105 -0.04 -9.28 5.44
C GLY A 105 0.75 -9.77 4.23
N ILE A 106 1.83 -9.07 3.86
CA ILE A 106 2.78 -9.50 2.83
C ILE A 106 4.15 -9.60 3.49
N LEU A 107 4.59 -10.83 3.75
CA LEU A 107 5.93 -11.14 4.26
C LEU A 107 6.77 -11.67 3.10
N ALA A 108 7.31 -10.76 2.31
CA ALA A 108 8.16 -11.06 1.16
C ALA A 108 9.24 -9.99 1.02
N GLU A 109 10.39 -10.34 0.47
CA GLU A 109 11.39 -9.35 0.08
C GLU A 109 10.94 -8.55 -1.15
N ARG A 110 11.66 -7.48 -1.49
CA ARG A 110 11.35 -6.68 -2.68
C ARG A 110 11.63 -7.50 -3.92
N SER A 111 10.58 -7.88 -4.64
CA SER A 111 10.66 -8.65 -5.87
C SER A 111 9.48 -8.34 -6.81
N CYS A 112 9.48 -8.94 -7.99
CA CYS A 112 8.30 -8.95 -8.85
C CYS A 112 7.06 -9.50 -8.11
N ASP A 113 7.24 -10.53 -7.28
CA ASP A 113 6.15 -11.18 -6.54
C ASP A 113 5.60 -10.28 -5.42
N PHE A 114 6.44 -9.44 -4.82
CA PHE A 114 5.97 -8.42 -3.89
C PHE A 114 5.01 -7.44 -4.56
N VAL A 115 5.30 -7.02 -5.80
CA VAL A 115 4.41 -6.15 -6.59
C VAL A 115 3.13 -6.87 -7.00
N VAL A 116 3.23 -8.15 -7.40
CA VAL A 116 2.05 -9.01 -7.66
C VAL A 116 1.16 -9.10 -6.41
N GLY A 117 1.75 -9.33 -5.23
CA GLY A 117 1.05 -9.39 -3.95
C GLY A 117 0.31 -8.09 -3.62
N ILE A 118 0.97 -6.94 -3.78
CA ILE A 118 0.33 -5.63 -3.59
C ILE A 118 -0.89 -5.49 -4.50
N LEU A 119 -0.71 -5.69 -5.81
CA LEU A 119 -1.80 -5.50 -6.78
C LEU A 119 -2.94 -6.49 -6.55
N ALA A 120 -2.65 -7.74 -6.18
CA ALA A 120 -3.66 -8.74 -5.89
C ALA A 120 -4.51 -8.40 -4.66
N VAL A 121 -3.89 -7.89 -3.58
CA VAL A 121 -4.59 -7.45 -2.38
C VAL A 121 -5.49 -6.26 -2.69
N LEU A 122 -4.98 -5.28 -3.45
CA LEU A 122 -5.80 -4.14 -3.86
C LEU A 122 -6.96 -4.58 -4.76
N LYS A 123 -6.72 -5.47 -5.74
CA LYS A 123 -7.74 -6.04 -6.63
C LYS A 123 -8.82 -6.81 -5.86
N SER A 124 -8.50 -7.48 -4.76
CA SER A 124 -9.50 -8.15 -3.93
C SER A 124 -10.31 -7.20 -3.04
N GLY A 125 -9.94 -5.92 -2.99
CA GLY A 125 -10.55 -4.89 -2.13
C GLY A 125 -9.95 -4.81 -0.72
N GLY A 126 -8.92 -5.59 -0.44
CA GLY A 126 -8.20 -5.57 0.82
C GLY A 126 -7.17 -4.44 0.91
N MET A 127 -6.62 -4.29 2.10
CA MET A 127 -5.47 -3.44 2.40
C MET A 127 -4.23 -4.31 2.60
N TYR A 128 -3.12 -3.96 1.97
CA TYR A 128 -1.88 -4.70 2.23
C TYR A 128 -1.14 -4.14 3.46
N LEU A 129 -0.54 -5.02 4.23
CA LEU A 129 0.35 -4.72 5.34
C LEU A 129 1.73 -5.33 5.02
N PRO A 130 2.73 -4.53 4.63
CA PRO A 130 4.07 -5.06 4.39
C PRO A 130 4.72 -5.45 5.72
N LEU A 131 5.25 -6.66 5.78
CA LEU A 131 6.00 -7.19 6.91
C LEU A 131 7.47 -7.33 6.52
N ASP A 132 8.35 -7.02 7.47
CA ASP A 132 9.80 -7.09 7.28
C ASP A 132 10.35 -8.31 8.02
N SER A 133 10.89 -9.26 7.26
CA SER A 133 11.49 -10.50 7.76
C SER A 133 12.66 -10.28 8.72
N LYS A 134 13.27 -9.07 8.72
CA LYS A 134 14.35 -8.69 9.63
C LYS A 134 13.83 -8.21 10.98
N GLN A 135 12.53 -7.96 11.12
CA GLN A 135 11.93 -7.61 12.41
C GLN A 135 11.78 -8.85 13.30
N PRO A 136 11.83 -8.69 14.63
CA PRO A 136 11.52 -9.79 15.54
C PRO A 136 10.12 -10.36 15.29
N ALA A 137 9.96 -11.68 15.42
CA ALA A 137 8.68 -12.38 15.21
C ALA A 137 7.53 -11.76 16.04
N GLN A 138 7.78 -11.45 17.31
CA GLN A 138 6.83 -10.78 18.20
C GLN A 138 6.30 -9.46 17.65
N ARG A 139 7.17 -8.69 16.96
CA ARG A 139 6.79 -7.41 16.36
C ARG A 139 5.92 -7.60 15.12
N MET A 140 6.22 -8.58 14.28
CA MET A 140 5.37 -8.92 13.13
C MET A 140 4.02 -9.48 13.59
N GLN A 141 4.03 -10.34 14.60
CA GLN A 141 2.82 -10.91 15.18
C GLN A 141 1.91 -9.82 15.78
N PHE A 142 2.48 -8.86 16.52
CA PHE A 142 1.72 -7.70 17.00
C PHE A 142 1.00 -6.98 15.85
N GLN A 143 1.71 -6.69 14.74
CA GLN A 143 1.12 -6.00 13.58
C GLN A 143 0.00 -6.82 12.93
N LEU A 144 0.18 -8.13 12.80
CA LEU A 144 -0.82 -9.05 12.25
C LEU A 144 -2.09 -9.08 13.13
N ILE A 145 -1.93 -9.11 14.45
CA ILE A 145 -3.05 -9.15 15.40
C ILE A 145 -3.76 -7.80 15.45
N ASP A 146 -3.03 -6.70 15.62
CA ASP A 146 -3.59 -5.34 15.74
C ASP A 146 -4.31 -4.90 14.44
N SER A 147 -3.81 -5.34 13.28
CA SER A 147 -4.48 -5.10 11.99
C SER A 147 -5.61 -6.06 11.67
N ALA A 148 -5.87 -7.06 12.52
CA ALA A 148 -6.79 -8.16 12.24
C ALA A 148 -6.53 -8.81 10.86
N ALA A 149 -5.26 -9.05 10.53
CA ALA A 149 -4.86 -9.63 9.25
C ALA A 149 -5.57 -10.99 9.03
N LYS A 150 -6.23 -11.12 7.88
CA LYS A 150 -7.01 -12.31 7.51
C LYS A 150 -6.16 -13.35 6.81
N VAL A 151 -5.27 -12.89 5.93
CA VAL A 151 -4.35 -13.70 5.14
C VAL A 151 -2.94 -13.15 5.29
N VAL A 152 -1.94 -14.03 5.28
CA VAL A 152 -0.52 -13.67 5.18
C VAL A 152 0.05 -14.33 3.92
N LEU A 153 0.48 -13.48 2.98
CA LEU A 153 1.21 -13.85 1.77
C LEU A 153 2.70 -13.98 2.08
N THR A 154 3.33 -15.08 1.68
CA THR A 154 4.78 -15.30 1.78
C THR A 154 5.38 -15.72 0.46
N THR A 155 6.70 -15.65 0.32
CA THR A 155 7.42 -16.42 -0.71
C THR A 155 7.86 -17.77 -0.14
N VAL A 156 8.46 -18.62 -0.97
CA VAL A 156 9.10 -19.87 -0.55
C VAL A 156 10.10 -19.60 0.58
N GLU A 157 10.93 -18.56 0.42
CA GLU A 157 12.02 -18.24 1.35
C GLU A 157 11.50 -17.77 2.71
N THR A 158 10.41 -17.01 2.74
CA THR A 158 9.86 -16.46 3.98
C THR A 158 8.82 -17.38 4.63
N SER A 159 8.31 -18.39 3.92
CA SER A 159 7.34 -19.38 4.42
C SER A 159 7.80 -20.07 5.71
N VAL A 160 9.11 -20.34 5.84
CA VAL A 160 9.70 -21.01 7.01
C VAL A 160 9.50 -20.23 8.31
N MET A 161 9.36 -18.90 8.22
CA MET A 161 9.16 -18.01 9.37
C MET A 161 7.74 -18.10 9.95
N MET A 162 6.78 -18.65 9.20
CA MET A 162 5.39 -18.77 9.65
C MET A 162 5.25 -19.67 10.88
N SER A 163 6.10 -20.69 11.01
CA SER A 163 6.14 -21.56 12.18
C SER A 163 6.39 -20.77 13.48
N ALA A 164 7.32 -19.82 13.45
CA ALA A 164 7.62 -18.95 14.58
C ALA A 164 6.47 -17.97 14.88
N LEU A 165 5.84 -17.42 13.83
CA LEU A 165 4.72 -16.47 13.96
C LEU A 165 3.44 -17.12 14.50
N GLN A 166 3.23 -18.41 14.26
CA GLN A 166 2.08 -19.18 14.75
C GLN A 166 2.29 -19.76 16.14
N ALA A 167 3.54 -19.94 16.58
CA ALA A 167 3.86 -20.51 17.89
C ALA A 167 3.58 -19.55 19.06
N GLU A 168 3.75 -18.24 18.85
CA GLU A 168 3.75 -17.28 19.96
C GLU A 168 2.34 -16.85 20.44
N GLN A 169 1.30 -16.92 19.58
CA GLN A 169 -0.11 -16.66 19.93
C GLN A 169 -1.05 -17.28 18.90
N ARG A 170 -2.27 -17.59 19.32
CA ARG A 170 -3.34 -18.26 18.57
C ARG A 170 -4.01 -17.35 17.51
N ALA A 171 -3.21 -16.59 16.75
CA ALA A 171 -3.70 -15.73 15.68
C ALA A 171 -4.36 -16.59 14.59
N SER A 172 -5.55 -16.19 14.14
CA SER A 172 -6.36 -16.95 13.16
C SER A 172 -6.26 -16.29 11.78
N TYR A 173 -5.07 -16.32 11.17
CA TYR A 173 -4.89 -15.93 9.77
C TYR A 173 -4.60 -17.15 8.90
N THR A 174 -5.00 -17.10 7.64
CA THR A 174 -4.64 -18.10 6.65
C THR A 174 -3.27 -17.77 6.04
N HIS A 175 -2.41 -18.77 5.91
CA HIS A 175 -1.14 -18.63 5.21
C HIS A 175 -1.32 -19.03 3.75
N LEU A 176 -0.83 -18.19 2.83
CA LEU A 176 -0.83 -18.45 1.39
C LEU A 176 0.54 -18.09 0.81
N GLU A 177 1.09 -18.95 -0.02
CA GLU A 177 2.35 -18.70 -0.70
C GLU A 177 2.09 -18.00 -2.04
N LEU A 178 2.93 -17.02 -2.36
CA LEU A 178 2.98 -16.36 -3.66
C LEU A 178 3.55 -17.39 -4.65
N GLU A 179 2.68 -18.16 -5.32
CA GLU A 179 3.12 -19.06 -6.38
C GLU A 179 3.57 -18.26 -7.61
N LEU A 180 4.80 -18.53 -8.06
CA LEU A 180 5.24 -18.16 -9.39
C LEU A 180 4.39 -18.94 -10.41
N VAL A 181 3.51 -18.24 -11.13
CA VAL A 181 2.99 -18.78 -12.39
C VAL A 181 4.10 -18.68 -13.43
N GLU A 182 5.05 -19.62 -13.38
CA GLU A 182 5.97 -19.88 -14.48
C GLU A 182 5.15 -20.37 -15.68
N GLY A 183 4.90 -19.50 -16.66
CA GLY A 183 4.13 -19.90 -17.84
C GLY A 183 3.55 -18.78 -18.70
N LEU A 184 3.51 -17.54 -18.20
CA LEU A 184 3.00 -16.41 -19.00
C LEU A 184 4.06 -15.71 -19.87
N MET A 185 5.30 -16.21 -19.89
CA MET A 185 6.34 -15.78 -20.83
C MET A 185 6.62 -16.89 -21.85
N ARG A 186 5.76 -17.02 -22.87
CA ARG A 186 6.08 -17.72 -24.12
C ARG A 186 5.78 -16.80 -25.28
N ASP A 187 6.79 -16.06 -25.72
CA ASP A 187 7.45 -16.28 -27.00
C ASP A 187 8.23 -15.02 -27.41
N ASN A 188 9.55 -15.16 -27.47
CA ASN A 188 10.36 -14.79 -28.64
C ASN A 188 11.84 -15.01 -28.33
N THR A 189 12.32 -16.22 -28.59
CA THR A 189 13.46 -16.49 -29.51
C THR A 189 13.88 -17.96 -29.40
N ASP A 190 13.73 -18.66 -30.51
CA ASP A 190 14.50 -19.81 -31.00
C ASP A 190 14.66 -21.09 -30.14
N SER A 191 13.94 -22.10 -30.63
CA SER A 191 14.18 -23.54 -30.66
C SER A 191 15.36 -24.18 -29.89
N ALA A 192 14.96 -25.28 -29.24
CA ALA A 192 15.69 -26.54 -29.00
C ALA A 192 16.66 -26.57 -27.82
N HIS A 193 16.24 -27.15 -26.69
CA HIS A 193 16.51 -28.56 -26.34
C HIS A 193 15.67 -28.96 -25.12
N ASN A 194 15.25 -30.21 -25.14
CA ASN A 194 14.30 -30.85 -24.23
C ASN A 194 15.06 -31.48 -23.06
N GLU A 195 14.72 -31.13 -21.81
CA GLU A 195 14.89 -32.05 -20.69
C GLU A 195 13.75 -31.85 -19.68
N LYS A 196 12.83 -32.81 -19.70
CA LYS A 196 11.77 -32.98 -18.71
C LYS A 196 12.39 -33.32 -17.36
N VAL A 197 12.24 -32.44 -16.39
CA VAL A 197 12.31 -32.81 -14.97
C VAL A 197 10.94 -32.57 -14.36
N SER A 198 10.17 -33.65 -14.22
CA SER A 198 8.99 -33.67 -13.35
C SER A 198 9.46 -33.62 -11.91
N VAL A 199 9.25 -32.50 -11.24
CA VAL A 199 9.19 -32.46 -9.77
C VAL A 199 7.74 -32.25 -9.38
N ASN A 200 7.23 -33.24 -8.64
CA ASN A 200 5.86 -33.36 -8.22
C ASN A 200 5.72 -32.77 -6.81
N THR A 201 5.30 -31.50 -6.71
CA THR A 201 4.83 -30.88 -5.45
C THR A 201 3.72 -29.89 -5.78
N SER A 202 2.48 -30.37 -5.88
CA SER A 202 1.30 -29.50 -6.03
C SER A 202 0.70 -29.18 -4.65
N PRO A 203 0.54 -27.90 -4.28
CA PRO A 203 -0.74 -27.43 -3.78
C PRO A 203 -1.70 -27.34 -4.98
N LYS A 204 -2.95 -27.74 -4.83
CA LYS A 204 -3.96 -27.51 -5.87
C LYS A 204 -4.05 -26.00 -6.07
N SER A 205 -3.58 -25.49 -7.20
CA SER A 205 -3.93 -24.14 -7.67
C SER A 205 -5.46 -24.06 -7.70
N ILE A 206 -6.05 -23.45 -6.67
CA ILE A 206 -7.47 -23.14 -6.66
C ILE A 206 -7.58 -21.99 -7.64
N ASN A 207 -7.80 -22.30 -8.91
CA ASN A 207 -8.22 -21.33 -9.92
C ASN A 207 -9.64 -20.87 -9.58
N HIS A 208 -9.76 -20.10 -8.50
CA HIS A 208 -11.00 -19.40 -8.18
C HIS A 208 -11.10 -18.21 -9.13
N PRO A 209 -12.19 -18.09 -9.91
CA PRO A 209 -12.35 -16.97 -10.82
C PRO A 209 -12.38 -15.67 -10.02
N TYR A 210 -11.52 -14.72 -10.39
CA TYR A 210 -11.58 -13.38 -9.83
C TYR A 210 -12.91 -12.72 -10.19
N THR A 211 -13.60 -12.20 -9.19
CA THR A 211 -14.79 -11.38 -9.37
C THR A 211 -14.43 -9.91 -9.16
N PRO A 212 -14.58 -9.03 -10.17
CA PRO A 212 -14.28 -7.61 -10.02
C PRO A 212 -15.05 -6.97 -8.86
N VAL A 213 -14.35 -6.18 -8.04
CA VAL A 213 -14.92 -5.41 -6.94
C VAL A 213 -14.78 -3.90 -7.21
N SER A 214 -15.75 -3.12 -6.73
CA SER A 214 -15.75 -1.67 -6.91
C SER A 214 -14.95 -0.99 -5.79
N ILE A 215 -13.80 -0.42 -6.11
CA ILE A 215 -12.91 0.25 -5.15
C ILE A 215 -13.22 1.75 -5.08
N HIS A 216 -13.68 2.21 -3.91
CA HIS A 216 -13.91 3.63 -3.67
C HIS A 216 -12.60 4.34 -3.27
N PRO A 217 -12.29 5.55 -3.77
CA PRO A 217 -11.02 6.23 -3.44
C PRO A 217 -10.78 6.47 -1.95
N SER A 218 -11.82 6.53 -1.12
CA SER A 218 -11.69 6.67 0.34
C SER A 218 -11.46 5.34 1.08
N GLN A 219 -11.52 4.20 0.40
CA GLN A 219 -11.16 2.92 1.02
C GLN A 219 -9.66 2.87 1.29
N GLY A 220 -9.27 2.17 2.35
CA GLY A 220 -7.87 1.93 2.66
C GLY A 220 -7.22 1.10 1.55
N ALA A 221 -5.97 1.43 1.23
CA ALA A 221 -5.12 0.69 0.31
C ALA A 221 -4.02 -0.06 1.05
N TYR A 222 -3.44 0.53 2.10
CA TYR A 222 -2.40 -0.13 2.89
C TYR A 222 -2.34 0.35 4.34
N ILE A 223 -1.66 -0.44 5.16
CA ILE A 223 -1.34 -0.13 6.54
C ILE A 223 0.18 -0.13 6.71
N ILE A 224 0.75 0.96 7.24
CA ILE A 224 2.16 0.99 7.66
C ILE A 224 2.23 1.26 9.16
N TYR A 225 2.99 0.44 9.89
CA TYR A 225 3.27 0.68 11.30
C TYR A 225 4.46 1.60 11.49
N THR A 226 4.28 2.59 12.35
CA THR A 226 5.34 3.54 12.74
C THR A 226 5.65 3.41 14.23
N SER A 227 6.85 3.83 14.65
CA SER A 227 7.20 3.87 16.07
C SER A 227 6.33 4.91 16.79
N GLY A 228 5.45 4.46 17.69
CA GLY A 228 4.66 5.35 18.53
C GLY A 228 5.52 5.96 19.65
N THR A 229 5.22 7.21 20.02
CA THR A 229 5.82 7.90 21.17
C THR A 229 5.53 7.20 22.51
N THR A 230 4.52 6.34 22.54
CA THR A 230 4.09 5.53 23.69
C THR A 230 4.78 4.15 23.75
N GLY A 231 5.76 3.88 22.87
CA GLY A 231 6.50 2.62 22.81
C GLY A 231 5.83 1.50 22.01
N GLN A 232 4.49 1.50 21.90
CA GLN A 232 3.77 0.59 21.01
C GLN A 232 3.65 1.16 19.59
N PRO A 233 3.95 0.37 18.54
CA PRO A 233 3.76 0.79 17.15
C PRO A 233 2.32 1.16 16.85
N LYS A 234 2.10 2.12 15.94
CA LYS A 234 0.77 2.54 15.48
C LYS A 234 0.61 2.27 13.99
N GLY A 235 -0.46 1.56 13.61
CA GLY A 235 -0.84 1.34 12.22
C GLY A 235 -1.48 2.58 11.61
N VAL A 236 -0.92 3.09 10.52
CA VAL A 236 -1.48 4.19 9.74
C VAL A 236 -2.13 3.61 8.49
N VAL A 237 -3.45 3.79 8.36
CA VAL A 237 -4.19 3.41 7.16
C VAL A 237 -4.10 4.54 6.15
N VAL A 238 -3.63 4.22 4.94
CA VAL A 238 -3.59 5.16 3.81
C VAL A 238 -4.58 4.70 2.75
N THR A 239 -5.36 5.64 2.21
CA THR A 239 -6.43 5.37 1.25
C THR A 239 -5.94 5.33 -0.19
N HIS A 240 -6.75 4.77 -1.09
CA HIS A 240 -6.48 4.82 -2.53
C HIS A 240 -6.31 6.25 -3.05
N ARG A 241 -7.11 7.20 -2.56
CA ARG A 241 -6.96 8.64 -2.87
C ARG A 241 -5.63 9.19 -2.36
N GLY A 242 -5.18 8.77 -1.19
CA GLY A 242 -3.88 9.17 -0.66
C GLY A 242 -2.70 8.78 -1.55
N LEU A 243 -2.85 7.71 -2.34
CA LEU A 243 -1.85 7.25 -3.32
C LEU A 243 -1.95 7.93 -4.69
N SER A 244 -3.13 8.39 -5.10
CA SER A 244 -3.36 8.96 -6.45
C SER A 244 -3.30 10.49 -6.52
N ASN A 245 -2.98 11.17 -5.41
CA ASN A 245 -2.82 12.62 -5.32
C ASN A 245 -1.52 13.14 -5.94
#